data_AF-A0A957VMM2-F1
#
_entry.id   AF-A0A957VMM2-F1
#
_cell.length_a   1.000
_cell.length_b   1.000
_cell.length_c   1.000
_cell.angle_alpha   90.00
_cell.angle_beta   90.00
_cell.angle_gamma   90.00
#
_symmetry.space_group_name_H-M   'P 1'
#
loop_
_entity.id
_entity.type
_entity.pdbx_description
1 polymer ?
#
loop_
_entity_poly.entity_id
_entity_poly.type
_entity_poly.pdbx_seq_one_letter_code
_entity_poly.pdbx_strand_id
1 'polypeptide(L)'
;MTQESSVRTGVPARESINQFAARMSTRFSLSAGIIVGLLVVLLNIGRNPVPMLEDLRSFANIGFLAMIPIALISAGWGFVLGVQYWNAHVPAARQRTWGVAVVPVAVAYTLFALAVIVVGLYFIEAAFKGLHLIVSQAAILTGAATAVFTHWIVGDAIRVNTRRLLTLIIVIIAGGIYLTVTQIDDPLWWQISFSYLGKYESNVNYIFNGTLIFAGILLLVWLGYFMSDYRIVVAHGVAAARWEKWVRFALVWLAVAVALVGIFKSNFTPFSSIMHNLAAYSLAGVFGLLMVGARWIVPGFPREFFSTSWLLVALLALTLVAAALGRVNTVGLEVAAFGLGITWLTGFVGTTEDTAKELEPDAFPE
;
A
#
# COMPACT_ATOMS: atom_id res chain seq x y z
N MET A 1 33.99 1.68 52.99
CA MET A 1 32.98 0.76 52.46
C MET A 1 31.64 1.44 52.64
N THR A 2 31.26 2.27 51.67
CA THR A 2 30.03 3.09 51.71
C THR A 2 29.26 2.76 50.45
N GLN A 3 28.11 2.10 50.63
CA GLN A 3 27.13 1.86 49.59
C GLN A 3 26.50 3.18 49.18
N GLU A 4 26.68 3.59 47.93
CA GLU A 4 25.75 4.50 47.27
C GLU A 4 24.70 3.64 46.55
N SER A 5 23.52 3.55 47.16
CA SER A 5 22.31 3.08 46.49
C SER A 5 21.84 4.15 45.51
N SER A 6 22.08 3.95 44.22
CA SER A 6 21.44 4.77 43.19
C SER A 6 19.95 4.41 43.13
N VAL A 7 19.13 5.31 43.66
CA VAL A 7 17.69 5.31 43.47
C VAL A 7 17.45 5.49 41.96
N ARG A 8 17.16 4.40 41.26
CA ARG A 8 16.55 4.46 39.92
C ARG A 8 15.21 5.15 40.08
N THR A 9 15.15 6.42 39.70
CA THR A 9 13.90 7.14 39.51
C THR A 9 13.06 6.34 38.52
N GLY A 10 11.98 5.75 39.03
CA GLY A 10 11.04 4.93 38.27
C GLY A 10 10.19 5.78 37.33
N VAL A 11 10.81 6.43 36.34
CA VAL A 11 10.09 6.90 35.16
C VAL A 11 9.67 5.62 34.43
N PRO A 12 8.37 5.31 34.30
CA PRO A 12 7.95 4.14 33.53
C PRO A 12 8.57 4.24 32.13
N ALA A 13 9.19 3.15 31.68
CA ALA A 13 9.73 3.08 30.32
C ALA A 13 8.65 3.54 29.34
N ARG A 14 9.00 4.49 28.47
CA ARG A 14 8.06 5.02 27.47
C ARG A 14 7.50 3.84 26.68
N GLU A 15 6.18 3.80 26.56
CA GLU A 15 5.50 2.76 25.80
C GLU A 15 5.95 2.81 24.35
N SER A 16 6.35 1.65 23.81
CA SER A 16 6.80 1.53 22.43
C SER A 16 5.64 1.66 21.43
N ILE A 17 5.89 2.04 20.17
CA ILE A 17 4.84 2.13 19.14
C ILE A 17 4.17 0.77 18.93
N ASN A 18 4.92 -0.31 19.12
CA ASN A 18 4.40 -1.67 19.04
C ASN A 18 3.45 -1.99 20.22
N GLN A 19 3.80 -1.59 21.44
CA GLN A 19 2.92 -1.73 22.61
C GLN A 19 1.68 -0.84 22.47
N PHE A 20 1.86 0.40 22.02
CA PHE A 20 0.78 1.34 21.76
C PHE A 20 -0.19 0.81 20.71
N ALA A 21 0.35 0.31 19.59
CA ALA A 21 -0.44 -0.31 18.52
C ALA A 21 -1.21 -1.52 19.03
N ALA A 22 -0.57 -2.44 19.77
CA ALA A 22 -1.22 -3.63 20.31
C ALA A 22 -2.36 -3.29 21.28
N ARG A 23 -2.17 -2.30 22.16
CA ARG A 23 -3.21 -1.85 23.09
C ARG A 23 -4.39 -1.23 22.35
N MET A 24 -4.13 -0.33 21.40
CA MET A 24 -5.20 0.34 20.66
C MET A 24 -5.93 -0.62 19.72
N SER A 25 -5.21 -1.49 19.01
CA SER A 25 -5.83 -2.50 18.14
C SER A 25 -6.72 -3.47 18.92
N THR A 26 -6.33 -3.85 20.14
CA THR A 26 -7.15 -4.69 21.03
C THR A 26 -8.47 -4.00 21.37
N ARG A 27 -8.45 -2.72 21.75
CA ARG A 27 -9.67 -1.95 22.07
C ARG A 27 -10.65 -1.86 20.90
N PHE A 28 -10.13 -1.62 19.70
CA PHE A 28 -10.94 -1.55 18.48
C PHE A 28 -11.50 -2.93 18.12
N SER A 29 -10.68 -3.98 18.21
CA SER A 29 -11.06 -5.35 17.85
C SER A 29 -12.21 -5.90 18.69
N LEU A 30 -12.18 -5.69 20.01
CA LEU A 30 -13.24 -6.16 20.91
C LEU A 30 -14.57 -5.50 20.60
N SER A 31 -14.56 -4.17 20.42
CA SER A 31 -15.75 -3.40 20.08
C SER A 31 -16.34 -3.86 18.74
N ALA A 32 -15.50 -3.97 17.69
CA ALA A 32 -15.94 -4.40 16.37
C ALA A 32 -16.52 -5.84 16.38
N GLY A 33 -15.83 -6.77 17.04
CA GLY A 33 -16.28 -8.17 17.12
C GLY A 33 -17.60 -8.32 17.87
N ILE A 34 -17.78 -7.62 18.99
CA ILE A 34 -19.05 -7.63 19.74
C ILE A 34 -20.17 -7.03 18.90
N ILE A 35 -19.94 -5.88 18.24
CA ILE A 35 -20.95 -5.22 17.41
C ILE A 35 -21.40 -6.14 16.27
N VAL A 36 -20.47 -6.77 15.55
CA VAL A 36 -20.82 -7.64 14.42
C VAL A 36 -21.44 -8.95 14.89
N GLY A 37 -20.96 -9.53 15.99
CA GLY A 37 -21.60 -10.71 16.59
C GLY A 37 -23.05 -10.44 16.98
N LEU A 38 -23.32 -9.30 17.64
CA LEU A 38 -24.69 -8.86 17.96
C LEU A 38 -25.51 -8.60 16.70
N LEU A 39 -24.92 -8.01 15.66
CA LEU A 39 -25.59 -7.78 14.38
C LEU A 39 -26.03 -9.10 13.73
N VAL A 40 -25.19 -10.15 13.78
CA VAL A 40 -25.57 -11.50 13.30
C VAL A 40 -26.77 -12.05 14.06
N VAL A 41 -26.78 -11.91 15.40
CA VAL A 41 -27.91 -12.34 16.24
C VAL A 41 -29.19 -11.58 15.87
N LEU A 42 -29.13 -10.24 15.83
CA LEU A 42 -30.27 -9.37 15.57
C LEU A 42 -30.88 -9.61 14.19
N LEU A 43 -30.05 -9.75 13.16
CA LEU A 43 -30.51 -9.97 11.79
C LEU A 43 -31.03 -11.40 11.54
N ASN A 44 -30.77 -12.35 12.45
CA ASN A 44 -31.19 -13.75 12.32
C ASN A 44 -32.14 -14.22 13.44
N ILE A 45 -32.85 -13.30 14.10
CA ILE A 45 -33.94 -13.67 15.03
C ILE A 45 -34.98 -14.52 14.27
N GLY A 46 -35.31 -15.69 14.83
CA GLY A 46 -36.24 -16.64 14.21
C GLY A 46 -35.68 -17.45 13.04
N ARG A 47 -34.39 -17.29 12.69
CA ARG A 47 -33.71 -18.07 11.65
C ARG A 47 -32.61 -18.92 12.26
N ASN A 48 -32.84 -20.22 12.35
CA ASN A 48 -31.87 -21.18 12.86
C ASN A 48 -32.07 -22.52 12.13
N PRO A 49 -31.09 -23.05 11.38
CA PRO A 49 -29.70 -22.57 11.24
C PRO A 49 -29.53 -21.38 10.28
N VAL A 50 -28.38 -20.71 10.39
CA VAL A 50 -27.96 -19.60 9.53
C VAL A 50 -26.92 -20.11 8.53
N PRO A 51 -27.15 -19.93 7.21
CA PRO A 51 -26.17 -20.29 6.19
C PRO A 51 -24.97 -19.35 6.20
N MET A 52 -23.84 -19.84 5.69
CA MET A 52 -22.62 -19.06 5.52
C MET A 52 -22.73 -18.04 4.39
N LEU A 53 -23.11 -18.49 3.19
CA LEU A 53 -23.17 -17.69 1.95
C LEU A 53 -24.38 -18.15 1.11
N GLU A 54 -25.55 -17.55 1.34
CA GLU A 54 -26.75 -17.77 0.50
C GLU A 54 -27.51 -16.47 0.21
N ASP A 55 -27.57 -15.57 1.20
CA ASP A 55 -28.30 -14.31 1.13
C ASP A 55 -27.63 -13.21 1.99
N LEU A 56 -28.21 -12.00 1.99
CA LEU A 56 -27.69 -10.86 2.76
C LEU A 56 -27.71 -11.06 4.28
N ARG A 57 -28.52 -12.00 4.79
CA ARG A 57 -28.63 -12.30 6.23
C ARG A 57 -27.68 -13.43 6.66
N SER A 58 -26.97 -14.04 5.70
CA SER A 58 -25.99 -15.08 5.94
C SER A 58 -24.81 -14.53 6.75
N PHE A 59 -24.26 -15.33 7.65
CA PHE A 59 -23.35 -14.80 8.68
C PHE A 59 -22.02 -14.28 8.11
N ALA A 60 -21.55 -14.83 6.99
CA ALA A 60 -20.34 -14.34 6.33
C ALA A 60 -20.59 -13.04 5.55
N ASN A 61 -21.74 -12.90 4.90
CA ASN A 61 -22.15 -11.68 4.20
C ASN A 61 -22.34 -10.50 5.16
N ILE A 62 -22.96 -10.75 6.33
CA ILE A 62 -23.06 -9.72 7.40
C ILE A 62 -21.66 -9.26 7.82
N GLY A 63 -20.73 -10.20 8.06
CA GLY A 63 -19.35 -9.89 8.39
C GLY A 63 -18.65 -9.06 7.33
N PHE A 64 -18.73 -9.49 6.06
CA PHE A 64 -18.13 -8.80 4.92
C PHE A 64 -18.65 -7.36 4.78
N LEU A 65 -19.97 -7.18 4.79
CA LEU A 65 -20.59 -5.85 4.64
C LEU A 65 -20.28 -4.94 5.83
N ALA A 66 -20.30 -5.48 7.06
CA ALA A 66 -19.94 -4.72 8.25
C ALA A 66 -18.46 -4.30 8.25
N MET A 67 -17.57 -5.08 7.61
CA MET A 67 -16.16 -4.73 7.53
C MET A 67 -15.87 -3.50 6.68
N ILE A 68 -16.73 -3.10 5.74
CA ILE A 68 -16.51 -1.89 4.92
C ILE A 68 -16.41 -0.64 5.82
N PRO A 69 -17.44 -0.26 6.61
CA PRO A 69 -17.33 0.91 7.49
C PRO A 69 -16.35 0.69 8.64
N ILE A 70 -16.24 -0.53 9.18
CA ILE A 70 -15.32 -0.82 10.29
C ILE A 70 -13.87 -0.62 9.85
N ALA A 71 -13.46 -1.18 8.70
CA ALA A 71 -12.11 -1.03 8.18
C ALA A 71 -11.79 0.43 7.86
N LEU A 72 -12.72 1.16 7.24
CA LEU A 72 -12.53 2.57 6.90
C LEU A 72 -12.31 3.44 8.14
N ILE A 73 -13.17 3.32 9.14
CA ILE A 73 -13.07 4.09 10.39
C ILE A 73 -11.83 3.67 11.18
N SER A 74 -11.60 2.36 11.31
CA SER A 74 -10.51 1.82 12.13
C SER A 74 -9.14 2.11 11.52
N ALA A 75 -8.99 1.99 10.20
CA ALA A 75 -7.75 2.34 9.50
C ALA A 75 -7.49 3.85 9.56
N GLY A 76 -8.52 4.68 9.31
CA GLY A 76 -8.38 6.13 9.38
C GLY A 76 -7.98 6.60 10.78
N TRP A 77 -8.67 6.10 11.81
CA TRP A 77 -8.36 6.45 13.19
C TRP A 77 -7.01 5.89 13.65
N GLY A 78 -6.69 4.64 13.28
CA GLY A 78 -5.39 4.03 13.54
C GLY A 78 -4.25 4.85 12.93
N PHE A 79 -4.39 5.28 11.67
CA PHE A 79 -3.42 6.14 11.00
C PHE A 79 -3.24 7.49 11.71
N VAL A 80 -4.33 8.16 12.11
CA VAL A 80 -4.27 9.42 12.87
C VAL A 80 -3.55 9.22 14.20
N LEU A 81 -3.88 8.16 14.95
CA LEU A 81 -3.22 7.84 16.21
C LEU A 81 -1.72 7.56 16.02
N GLY A 82 -1.35 6.83 14.95
CA GLY A 82 0.04 6.58 14.59
C GLY A 82 0.82 7.85 14.28
N VAL A 83 0.24 8.76 13.49
CA VAL A 83 0.87 10.05 13.17
C VAL A 83 0.97 10.94 14.41
N GLN A 84 -0.04 10.98 15.26
CA GLN A 84 0.00 11.75 16.52
C GLN A 84 1.06 11.20 17.47
N TYR A 85 1.12 9.87 17.63
CA TYR A 85 2.16 9.21 18.41
C TYR A 85 3.54 9.55 17.85
N TRP A 86 3.75 9.40 16.55
CA TRP A 86 5.01 9.77 15.88
C TRP A 86 5.40 11.23 16.17
N ASN A 87 4.50 12.18 15.93
CA ASN A 87 4.76 13.61 16.09
C ASN A 87 5.08 14.02 17.53
N ALA A 88 4.57 13.30 18.52
CA ALA A 88 4.88 13.53 19.93
C ALA A 88 6.30 13.08 20.32
N HIS A 89 6.93 12.23 19.50
CA HIS A 89 8.21 11.59 19.81
C HIS A 89 9.36 12.03 18.89
N VAL A 90 9.09 12.83 17.85
CA VAL A 90 10.12 13.30 16.91
C VAL A 90 10.23 14.84 16.87
N PRO A 91 11.38 15.39 16.46
CA PRO A 91 11.55 16.83 16.25
C PRO A 91 10.58 17.39 15.20
N ALA A 92 10.27 18.70 15.30
CA ALA A 92 9.34 19.39 14.41
C ALA A 92 9.64 19.18 12.90
N ALA A 93 10.91 19.10 12.51
CA ALA A 93 11.33 18.87 11.13
C ALA A 93 10.91 17.49 10.55
N ARG A 94 10.60 16.51 11.41
CA ARG A 94 10.17 15.15 11.05
C ARG A 94 8.69 14.89 11.32
N GLN A 95 7.95 15.88 11.79
CA GLN A 95 6.53 15.73 12.02
C GLN A 95 5.79 15.52 10.69
N ARG A 96 4.80 14.63 10.73
CA ARG A 96 3.97 14.23 9.60
C ARG A 96 2.60 14.86 9.73
N THR A 97 1.98 15.21 8.60
CA THR A 97 0.58 15.67 8.59
C THR A 97 -0.33 14.52 8.23
N TRP A 98 -1.49 14.45 8.88
CA TRP A 98 -2.49 13.42 8.60
C TRP A 98 -3.64 13.93 7.73
N GLY A 99 -3.99 15.23 7.78
CA GLY A 99 -5.22 15.80 7.20
C GLY A 99 -5.66 15.22 5.85
N VAL A 100 -4.90 15.49 4.78
CA VAL A 100 -5.24 15.00 3.42
C VAL A 100 -4.93 13.51 3.22
N ALA A 101 -4.13 12.90 4.11
CA ALA A 101 -3.65 11.53 3.98
C ALA A 101 -4.59 10.50 4.62
N VAL A 102 -5.43 10.89 5.61
CA VAL A 102 -6.31 9.95 6.32
C VAL A 102 -7.23 9.21 5.36
N VAL A 103 -7.92 9.95 4.49
CA VAL A 103 -8.92 9.36 3.60
C VAL A 103 -8.29 8.39 2.60
N PRO A 104 -7.24 8.76 1.83
CA PRO A 104 -6.58 7.80 0.94
C PRO A 104 -6.05 6.57 1.67
N VAL A 105 -5.37 6.74 2.81
CA VAL A 105 -4.81 5.60 3.56
C VAL A 105 -5.91 4.69 4.10
N ALA A 106 -6.99 5.25 4.65
CA ALA A 106 -8.13 4.49 5.15
C ALA A 106 -8.83 3.68 4.04
N VAL A 107 -9.02 4.29 2.87
CA VAL A 107 -9.57 3.61 1.69
C VAL A 107 -8.62 2.50 1.23
N ALA A 108 -7.31 2.73 1.20
CA ALA A 108 -6.34 1.71 0.79
C ALA A 108 -6.37 0.48 1.71
N TYR A 109 -6.37 0.68 3.03
CA TYR A 109 -6.52 -0.42 3.99
C TYR A 109 -7.87 -1.14 3.88
N THR A 110 -8.94 -0.40 3.60
CA THR A 110 -10.28 -0.99 3.39
C THR A 110 -10.27 -1.88 2.16
N LEU A 111 -9.77 -1.40 1.02
CA LEU A 111 -9.67 -2.17 -0.21
C LEU A 111 -8.79 -3.42 -0.03
N PHE A 112 -7.65 -3.27 0.66
CA PHE A 112 -6.79 -4.41 1.00
C PHE A 112 -7.53 -5.44 1.85
N ALA A 113 -8.20 -5.00 2.93
CA ALA A 113 -8.95 -5.88 3.81
C ALA A 113 -10.08 -6.62 3.07
N LEU A 114 -10.82 -5.92 2.21
CA LEU A 114 -11.86 -6.51 1.39
C LEU A 114 -11.30 -7.56 0.43
N ALA A 115 -10.16 -7.30 -0.21
CA ALA A 115 -9.51 -8.27 -1.08
C ALA A 115 -9.15 -9.56 -0.30
N VAL A 116 -8.55 -9.43 0.89
CA VAL A 116 -8.22 -10.58 1.74
C VAL A 116 -9.47 -11.33 2.19
N ILE A 117 -10.53 -10.62 2.60
CA ILE A 117 -11.79 -11.24 3.03
C ILE A 117 -12.43 -11.99 1.85
N VAL A 118 -12.49 -11.40 0.65
CA VAL A 118 -13.07 -12.06 -0.53
C VAL A 118 -12.31 -13.35 -0.85
N VAL A 119 -10.98 -13.32 -0.90
CA VAL A 119 -10.17 -14.53 -1.11
C VAL A 119 -10.43 -15.58 -0.02
N GLY A 120 -10.51 -15.14 1.25
CA GLY A 120 -10.83 -16.01 2.37
C GLY A 120 -12.22 -16.63 2.26
N LEU A 121 -13.24 -15.87 1.84
CA LEU A 121 -14.60 -16.36 1.66
C LEU A 121 -14.68 -17.40 0.54
N TYR A 122 -14.04 -17.16 -0.61
CA TYR A 122 -13.95 -18.15 -1.68
C TYR A 122 -13.29 -19.45 -1.21
N PHE A 123 -12.21 -19.35 -0.43
CA PHE A 123 -11.54 -20.52 0.13
C PHE A 123 -12.45 -21.29 1.10
N ILE A 124 -13.10 -20.61 2.04
CA ILE A 124 -13.98 -21.24 3.01
C ILE A 124 -15.21 -21.84 2.33
N GLU A 125 -15.81 -21.16 1.35
CA GLU A 125 -16.94 -21.68 0.57
C GLU A 125 -16.56 -22.97 -0.18
N ALA A 126 -15.36 -23.00 -0.78
CA ALA A 126 -14.86 -24.20 -1.45
C ALA A 126 -14.62 -25.36 -0.47
N ALA A 127 -14.13 -25.08 0.74
CA ALA A 127 -13.82 -26.08 1.76
C ALA A 127 -15.05 -26.58 2.54
N PHE A 128 -16.04 -25.72 2.78
CA PHE A 128 -17.20 -25.97 3.63
C PHE A 128 -18.51 -25.68 2.88
N LYS A 129 -18.72 -26.34 1.76
CA LYS A 129 -19.93 -26.17 0.94
C LYS A 129 -21.20 -26.47 1.74
N GLY A 130 -22.16 -25.55 1.70
CA GLY A 130 -23.43 -25.69 2.41
C GLY A 130 -23.32 -25.57 3.94
N LEU A 131 -22.27 -24.92 4.46
CA LEU A 131 -22.10 -24.73 5.90
C LEU A 131 -23.26 -23.91 6.49
N HIS A 132 -23.90 -24.53 7.49
CA HIS A 132 -24.98 -23.97 8.28
C HIS A 132 -24.60 -24.04 9.76
N LEU A 133 -24.76 -22.94 10.48
CA LEU A 133 -24.44 -22.85 11.90
C LEU A 133 -25.65 -22.38 12.69
N ILE A 134 -25.77 -22.81 13.95
CA ILE A 134 -26.74 -22.18 14.84
C ILE A 134 -26.37 -20.72 15.07
N VAL A 135 -27.36 -19.85 15.33
CA VAL A 135 -27.16 -18.39 15.42
C VAL A 135 -26.01 -18.00 16.38
N SER A 136 -25.88 -18.68 17.52
CA SER A 136 -24.81 -18.41 18.48
C SER A 136 -23.42 -18.73 17.95
N GLN A 137 -23.26 -19.86 17.25
CA GLN A 137 -22.00 -20.25 16.62
C GLN A 137 -21.64 -19.30 15.48
N ALA A 138 -22.62 -18.95 14.63
CA ALA A 138 -22.46 -17.97 13.56
C ALA A 138 -22.02 -16.60 14.10
N ALA A 139 -22.67 -16.11 15.16
CA ALA A 139 -22.35 -14.84 15.79
C ALA A 139 -20.95 -14.80 16.39
N ILE A 140 -20.55 -15.87 17.10
CA ILE A 140 -19.20 -15.98 17.68
C ILE A 140 -18.15 -16.02 16.57
N LEU A 141 -18.37 -16.82 15.52
CA LEU A 141 -17.41 -16.97 14.43
C LEU A 141 -17.22 -15.66 13.64
N THR A 142 -18.31 -15.03 13.21
CA THR A 142 -18.24 -13.76 12.48
C THR A 142 -17.65 -12.65 13.37
N GLY A 143 -18.09 -12.56 14.62
CA GLY A 143 -17.54 -11.57 15.57
C GLY A 143 -16.05 -11.77 15.82
N ALA A 144 -15.58 -13.00 16.00
CA ALA A 144 -14.16 -13.31 16.15
C ALA A 144 -13.35 -12.96 14.89
N ALA A 145 -13.86 -13.31 13.70
CA ALA A 145 -13.21 -12.96 12.44
C ALA A 145 -13.09 -11.43 12.28
N THR A 146 -14.18 -10.69 12.51
CA THR A 146 -14.19 -9.23 12.53
C THR A 146 -13.18 -8.65 13.51
N ALA A 147 -13.10 -9.19 14.73
CA ALA A 147 -12.14 -8.74 15.73
C ALA A 147 -10.70 -8.93 15.24
N VAL A 148 -10.36 -10.11 14.70
CA VAL A 148 -9.02 -10.41 14.16
C VAL A 148 -8.64 -9.45 13.03
N PHE A 149 -9.53 -9.25 12.05
CA PHE A 149 -9.27 -8.31 10.95
C PHE A 149 -9.12 -6.87 11.44
N THR A 150 -9.99 -6.42 12.34
CA THR A 150 -9.91 -5.08 12.92
C THR A 150 -8.61 -4.88 13.71
N HIS A 151 -8.19 -5.89 14.48
CA HIS A 151 -6.93 -5.85 15.21
C HIS A 151 -5.74 -5.67 14.26
N TRP A 152 -5.71 -6.45 13.17
CA TRP A 152 -4.65 -6.39 12.18
C TRP A 152 -4.61 -5.02 11.47
N ILE A 153 -5.76 -4.53 10.98
CA ILE A 153 -5.86 -3.23 10.28
C ILE A 153 -5.40 -2.08 11.18
N VAL A 154 -5.90 -1.99 12.41
CA VAL A 154 -5.54 -0.89 13.33
C VAL A 154 -4.06 -0.97 13.69
N GLY A 155 -3.57 -2.17 14.00
CA GLY A 155 -2.18 -2.39 14.35
C GLY A 155 -1.22 -2.03 13.21
N ASP A 156 -1.59 -2.32 11.96
CA ASP A 156 -0.79 -1.95 10.79
C ASP A 156 -0.88 -0.44 10.50
N ALA A 157 -2.09 0.13 10.52
CA ALA A 157 -2.33 1.55 10.26
C ALA A 157 -1.61 2.48 11.26
N ILE A 158 -1.52 2.11 12.54
CA ILE A 158 -0.74 2.85 13.55
C ILE A 158 0.75 2.86 13.21
N ARG A 159 1.27 1.77 12.64
CA ARG A 159 2.70 1.56 12.38
C ARG A 159 3.11 1.91 10.95
N VAL A 160 2.27 2.68 10.23
CA VAL A 160 2.56 3.11 8.87
C VAL A 160 3.92 3.81 8.82
N ASN A 161 4.78 3.27 7.96
CA ASN A 161 6.09 3.81 7.64
C ASN A 161 6.30 3.79 6.12
N THR A 162 7.48 4.22 5.68
CA THR A 162 7.82 4.35 4.27
C THR A 162 7.66 3.02 3.51
N ARG A 163 8.21 1.92 4.01
CA ARG A 163 8.07 0.57 3.38
C ARG A 163 6.65 0.03 3.38
N ARG A 164 5.93 0.08 4.52
CA ARG A 164 4.56 -0.46 4.63
C ARG A 164 3.61 0.25 3.68
N LEU A 165 3.70 1.57 3.61
CA LEU A 165 2.84 2.35 2.72
C LEU A 165 3.16 2.08 1.24
N LEU A 166 4.44 1.95 0.87
CA LEU A 166 4.81 1.55 -0.50
C LEU A 166 4.28 0.15 -0.84
N THR A 167 4.39 -0.80 0.09
CA THR A 167 3.89 -2.17 -0.08
C THR A 167 2.38 -2.17 -0.28
N LEU A 168 1.65 -1.39 0.52
CA LEU A 168 0.20 -1.23 0.37
C LEU A 168 -0.16 -0.67 -1.02
N ILE A 169 0.56 0.33 -1.52
CA ILE A 169 0.37 0.89 -2.86
C ILE A 169 0.57 -0.19 -3.93
N ILE A 170 1.66 -0.97 -3.84
CA ILE A 170 1.96 -2.04 -4.80
C ILE A 170 0.84 -3.08 -4.80
N VAL A 171 0.35 -3.48 -3.63
CA VAL A 171 -0.76 -4.45 -3.54
C VAL A 171 -2.05 -3.88 -4.13
N ILE A 172 -2.37 -2.60 -3.90
CA ILE A 172 -3.55 -1.96 -4.49
C ILE A 172 -3.45 -1.91 -6.01
N ILE A 173 -2.28 -1.55 -6.56
CA ILE A 173 -2.04 -1.58 -8.01
C ILE A 173 -2.22 -3.00 -8.56
N ALA A 174 -1.57 -3.99 -7.94
CA ALA A 174 -1.65 -5.39 -8.36
C ALA A 174 -3.09 -5.93 -8.29
N GLY A 175 -3.82 -5.60 -7.22
CA GLY A 175 -5.23 -5.97 -7.04
C GLY A 175 -6.14 -5.33 -8.08
N GLY A 176 -5.95 -4.04 -8.39
CA GLY A 176 -6.71 -3.37 -9.45
C GLY A 176 -6.44 -3.93 -10.84
N ILE A 177 -5.18 -4.26 -11.16
CA ILE A 177 -4.81 -4.96 -12.40
C ILE A 177 -5.48 -6.33 -12.46
N TYR A 178 -5.40 -7.12 -11.38
CA TYR A 178 -6.04 -8.43 -11.29
C TYR A 178 -7.55 -8.32 -11.56
N LEU A 179 -8.25 -7.44 -10.85
CA LEU A 179 -9.68 -7.23 -11.04
C LEU A 179 -10.02 -6.85 -12.48
N THR A 180 -9.22 -5.97 -13.09
CA THR A 180 -9.41 -5.54 -14.47
C THR A 180 -9.23 -6.73 -15.44
N VAL A 181 -8.14 -7.48 -15.32
CA VAL A 181 -7.83 -8.62 -16.22
C VAL A 181 -8.85 -9.75 -16.08
N THR A 182 -9.42 -9.97 -14.89
CA THR A 182 -10.45 -11.00 -14.69
C THR A 182 -11.82 -10.64 -15.27
N GLN A 183 -12.06 -9.37 -15.60
CA GLN A 183 -13.36 -8.85 -16.03
C GLN A 183 -13.34 -8.26 -17.45
N ILE A 184 -12.19 -8.24 -18.12
CA ILE A 184 -12.06 -7.72 -19.46
C ILE A 184 -12.73 -8.66 -20.48
N ASP A 185 -13.51 -8.09 -21.39
CA ASP A 185 -14.24 -8.88 -22.40
C ASP A 185 -13.33 -9.33 -23.56
N ASP A 186 -12.29 -8.55 -23.87
CA ASP A 186 -11.37 -8.83 -24.97
C ASP A 186 -10.30 -9.84 -24.55
N PRO A 187 -10.33 -11.10 -25.04
CA PRO A 187 -9.36 -12.12 -24.63
C PRO A 187 -7.95 -11.90 -25.21
N LEU A 188 -7.80 -10.99 -26.18
CA LEU A 188 -6.55 -10.69 -26.88
C LEU A 188 -5.97 -9.33 -26.49
N TRP A 189 -6.47 -8.71 -25.42
CA TRP A 189 -5.94 -7.44 -24.88
C TRP A 189 -4.41 -7.44 -24.74
N TRP A 190 -3.84 -8.59 -24.36
CA TRP A 190 -2.42 -8.81 -24.11
C TRP A 190 -1.56 -8.78 -25.38
N GLN A 191 -2.15 -8.75 -26.57
CA GLN A 191 -1.45 -8.57 -27.85
C GLN A 191 -1.32 -7.09 -28.22
N ILE A 192 -2.11 -6.20 -27.60
CA ILE A 192 -2.20 -4.79 -27.96
C ILE A 192 -1.23 -3.94 -27.13
N SER A 193 -1.55 -3.74 -25.85
CA SER A 193 -0.73 -3.02 -24.87
C SER A 193 -1.27 -3.27 -23.46
N PHE A 194 -0.43 -3.19 -22.44
CA PHE A 194 -0.83 -3.20 -21.04
C PHE A 194 -1.72 -1.99 -20.72
N SER A 195 -1.42 -0.86 -21.35
CA SER A 195 -2.26 0.35 -21.34
C SER A 195 -3.64 0.15 -21.99
N TYR A 196 -3.88 -0.95 -22.74
CA TYR A 196 -5.20 -1.29 -23.29
C TYR A 196 -6.26 -1.41 -22.19
N LEU A 197 -5.85 -1.89 -21.01
CA LEU A 197 -6.70 -2.00 -19.82
C LEU A 197 -7.37 -0.66 -19.46
N GLY A 198 -6.70 0.47 -19.74
CA GLY A 198 -7.18 1.83 -19.49
C GLY A 198 -7.72 2.58 -20.71
N LYS A 199 -7.77 1.96 -21.89
CA LYS A 199 -8.29 2.60 -23.11
C LYS A 199 -9.79 2.89 -23.02
N TYR A 200 -10.24 3.91 -23.76
CA TYR A 200 -11.64 4.32 -23.76
C TYR A 200 -12.60 3.18 -24.13
N GLU A 201 -12.19 2.31 -25.05
CA GLU A 201 -12.98 1.20 -25.58
C GLU A 201 -13.03 -0.01 -24.64
N SER A 202 -12.15 -0.08 -23.63
CA SER A 202 -12.14 -1.18 -22.66
C SER A 202 -13.34 -1.08 -21.72
N ASN A 203 -14.09 -2.18 -21.59
CA ASN A 203 -15.26 -2.30 -20.71
C ASN A 203 -14.90 -2.08 -19.22
N VAL A 204 -13.63 -2.33 -18.86
CA VAL A 204 -13.11 -2.25 -17.48
C VAL A 204 -12.18 -1.07 -17.24
N ASN A 205 -12.18 -0.08 -18.15
CA ASN A 205 -11.28 1.07 -18.06
C ASN A 205 -11.40 1.84 -16.73
N TYR A 206 -12.58 1.86 -16.12
CA TYR A 206 -12.82 2.58 -14.88
C TYR A 206 -12.11 1.95 -13.67
N ILE A 207 -11.94 0.61 -13.65
CA ILE A 207 -11.23 -0.11 -12.59
C ILE A 207 -9.73 0.18 -12.72
N PHE A 208 -9.15 -0.04 -13.90
CA PHE A 208 -7.73 0.17 -14.14
C PHE A 208 -7.33 1.64 -13.94
N ASN A 209 -8.02 2.57 -14.60
CA ASN A 209 -7.72 3.99 -14.51
C ASN A 209 -7.97 4.54 -13.10
N GLY A 210 -9.07 4.13 -12.46
CA GLY A 210 -9.34 4.50 -11.06
C GLY A 210 -8.25 4.03 -10.11
N THR A 211 -7.73 2.81 -10.33
CA THR A 211 -6.59 2.27 -9.57
C THR A 211 -5.34 3.12 -9.74
N LEU A 212 -4.99 3.51 -10.98
CA LEU A 212 -3.80 4.35 -11.22
C LEU A 212 -3.95 5.76 -10.64
N ILE A 213 -5.12 6.37 -10.77
CA ILE A 213 -5.42 7.67 -10.14
C ILE A 213 -5.22 7.58 -8.62
N PHE A 214 -5.81 6.56 -8.00
CA PHE A 214 -5.73 6.37 -6.56
C PHE A 214 -4.31 6.03 -6.10
N ALA A 215 -3.58 5.22 -6.86
CA ALA A 215 -2.17 4.92 -6.60
C ALA A 215 -1.29 6.17 -6.67
N GLY A 216 -1.51 7.07 -7.63
CA GLY A 216 -0.83 8.36 -7.70
C GLY A 216 -1.08 9.24 -6.47
N ILE A 217 -2.32 9.28 -5.97
CA ILE A 217 -2.66 9.99 -4.71
C ILE A 217 -1.91 9.36 -3.53
N LEU A 218 -1.89 8.04 -3.41
CA LEU A 218 -1.17 7.36 -2.33
C LEU A 218 0.35 7.56 -2.44
N LEU A 219 0.92 7.61 -3.64
CA LEU A 219 2.33 7.93 -3.86
C LEU A 219 2.68 9.35 -3.39
N LEU A 220 1.77 10.31 -3.55
CA LEU A 220 1.94 11.66 -2.99
C LEU A 220 1.92 11.66 -1.45
N VAL A 221 1.06 10.85 -0.82
CA VAL A 221 1.07 10.66 0.64
C VAL A 221 2.39 10.01 1.08
N TRP A 222 2.79 8.95 0.38
CA TRP A 222 4.01 8.20 0.64
C TRP A 222 5.28 9.04 0.54
N LEU A 223 5.33 9.98 -0.40
CA LEU A 223 6.48 10.86 -0.59
C LEU A 223 6.87 11.61 0.68
N GLY A 224 5.89 12.04 1.50
CA GLY A 224 6.17 12.73 2.76
C GLY A 224 6.94 11.87 3.76
N TYR A 225 6.63 10.58 3.80
CA TYR A 225 7.32 9.59 4.64
C TYR A 225 8.73 9.34 4.11
N PHE A 226 8.84 9.04 2.81
CA PHE A 226 10.13 8.79 2.17
C PHE A 226 11.09 9.96 2.29
N MET A 227 10.64 11.18 2.01
CA MET A 227 11.49 12.36 2.07
C MET A 227 11.92 12.70 3.51
N SER A 228 11.14 12.31 4.53
CA SER A 228 11.58 12.45 5.92
C SER A 228 12.80 11.56 6.21
N ASP A 229 12.82 10.33 5.71
CA ASP A 229 13.91 9.39 5.95
C ASP A 229 15.11 9.71 5.05
N TYR A 230 14.84 10.05 3.78
CA TYR A 230 15.88 10.47 2.82
C TYR A 230 16.66 11.70 3.27
N ARG A 231 16.02 12.65 3.98
CA ARG A 231 16.71 13.83 4.52
C ARG A 231 17.74 13.50 5.61
N ILE A 232 17.55 12.41 6.36
CA ILE A 232 18.57 11.93 7.32
C ILE A 232 19.79 11.45 6.54
N VAL A 233 19.56 10.64 5.51
CA VAL A 233 20.63 10.14 4.63
C VAL A 233 21.39 11.31 3.97
N VAL A 234 20.70 12.40 3.61
CA VAL A 234 21.34 13.63 3.11
C VAL A 234 22.12 14.36 4.20
N ALA A 235 21.55 14.53 5.40
CA ALA A 235 22.16 15.27 6.50
C ALA A 235 23.48 14.65 6.97
N HIS A 236 23.60 13.32 6.90
CA HIS A 236 24.81 12.57 7.23
C HIS A 236 25.76 12.37 6.04
N GLY A 237 25.50 13.00 4.90
CA GLY A 237 26.40 12.96 3.73
C GLY A 237 26.43 11.64 2.96
N VAL A 238 25.55 10.68 3.30
CA VAL A 238 25.40 9.41 2.55
C VAL A 238 24.73 9.66 1.19
N ALA A 239 23.78 10.59 1.15
CA ALA A 239 23.18 11.10 -0.07
C ALA A 239 23.70 12.50 -0.40
N ALA A 240 23.89 12.77 -1.69
CA ALA A 240 24.42 14.06 -2.12
C ALA A 240 23.33 15.14 -2.07
N ALA A 241 23.51 16.13 -1.17
CA ALA A 241 22.54 17.20 -0.91
C ALA A 241 22.07 17.96 -2.16
N ARG A 242 22.95 18.16 -3.15
CA ARG A 242 22.60 18.81 -4.43
C ARG A 242 21.47 18.12 -5.20
N TRP A 243 21.26 16.81 -4.98
CA TRP A 243 20.25 16.01 -5.67
C TRP A 243 18.93 15.91 -4.90
N GLU A 244 18.84 16.37 -3.65
CA GLU A 244 17.63 16.22 -2.83
C GLU A 244 16.39 16.80 -3.54
N LYS A 245 16.51 18.03 -4.06
CA LYS A 245 15.42 18.70 -4.79
C LYS A 245 15.01 17.93 -6.05
N TRP A 246 15.97 17.37 -6.76
CA TRP A 246 15.74 16.62 -7.99
C TRP A 246 15.10 15.26 -7.73
N VAL A 247 15.52 14.54 -6.69
CA VAL A 247 14.87 13.30 -6.25
C VAL A 247 13.43 13.58 -5.85
N ARG A 248 13.20 14.62 -5.03
CA ARG A 248 11.84 15.02 -4.66
C ARG A 248 10.99 15.34 -5.89
N PHE A 249 11.50 16.14 -6.83
CA PHE A 249 10.79 16.48 -8.06
C PHE A 249 10.49 15.24 -8.90
N ALA A 250 11.47 14.35 -9.07
CA ALA A 250 11.30 13.10 -9.82
C ALA A 250 10.21 12.22 -9.19
N LEU A 251 10.21 12.04 -7.87
CA LEU A 251 9.21 11.21 -7.19
C LEU A 251 7.81 11.85 -7.20
N VAL A 252 7.70 13.18 -7.07
CA VAL A 252 6.43 13.90 -7.28
C VAL A 252 5.93 13.67 -8.71
N TRP A 253 6.81 13.82 -9.69
CA TRP A 253 6.47 13.62 -11.08
C TRP A 253 6.02 12.18 -11.35
N LEU A 254 6.69 11.18 -10.80
CA LEU A 254 6.28 9.79 -10.91
C LEU A 254 4.86 9.57 -10.34
N ALA A 255 4.57 10.12 -9.16
CA ALA A 255 3.23 10.03 -8.57
C ALA A 255 2.15 10.70 -9.44
N VAL A 256 2.44 11.89 -9.96
CA VAL A 256 1.55 12.63 -10.87
C VAL A 256 1.38 11.87 -12.19
N ALA A 257 2.46 11.42 -12.81
CA ALA A 257 2.43 10.72 -14.08
C ALA A 257 1.65 9.40 -13.98
N VAL A 258 1.76 8.65 -12.88
CA VAL A 258 0.89 7.47 -12.62
C VAL A 258 -0.58 7.87 -12.64
N ALA A 259 -0.97 8.95 -11.95
CA ALA A 259 -2.35 9.42 -11.99
C ALA A 259 -2.78 9.92 -13.38
N LEU A 260 -1.90 10.61 -14.10
CA LEU A 260 -2.18 11.12 -15.46
C LEU A 260 -2.42 9.98 -16.46
N VAL A 261 -1.72 8.85 -16.35
CA VAL A 261 -1.99 7.66 -17.17
C VAL A 261 -3.44 7.17 -16.97
N GLY A 262 -3.96 7.22 -15.73
CA GLY A 262 -5.36 6.90 -15.46
C GLY A 262 -6.35 8.00 -15.87
N ILE A 263 -6.01 9.27 -15.70
CA ILE A 263 -6.89 10.41 -16.05
C ILE A 263 -7.11 10.48 -17.57
N PHE A 264 -6.03 10.40 -18.33
CA PHE A 264 -6.08 10.50 -19.78
C PHE A 264 -6.31 9.13 -20.40
N LYS A 265 -7.58 8.83 -20.71
CA LYS A 265 -7.94 7.60 -21.42
C LYS A 265 -7.37 7.66 -22.84
N SER A 266 -6.53 6.70 -23.18
CA SER A 266 -6.03 6.56 -24.55
C SER A 266 -7.20 6.25 -25.51
N ASN A 267 -7.08 6.72 -26.75
CA ASN A 267 -8.09 6.69 -27.82
C ASN A 267 -9.39 7.49 -27.59
N PHE A 268 -9.54 8.24 -26.49
CA PHE A 268 -10.71 9.11 -26.32
C PHE A 268 -10.69 10.32 -27.26
N THR A 269 -9.56 11.02 -27.31
CA THR A 269 -9.28 12.14 -28.23
C THR A 269 -7.80 12.13 -28.58
N PRO A 270 -7.37 12.76 -29.70
CA PRO A 270 -5.95 12.88 -30.03
C PRO A 270 -5.12 13.50 -28.89
N PHE A 271 -5.65 14.54 -28.25
CA PHE A 271 -5.02 15.18 -27.10
C PHE A 271 -4.87 14.21 -25.92
N SER A 272 -5.94 13.47 -25.57
CA SER A 272 -5.91 12.49 -24.48
C SER A 272 -4.88 11.39 -24.73
N SER A 273 -4.82 10.85 -25.96
CA SER A 273 -3.81 9.85 -26.32
C SER A 273 -2.38 10.38 -26.21
N ILE A 274 -2.13 11.64 -26.63
CA ILE A 274 -0.80 12.26 -26.49
C ILE A 274 -0.43 12.42 -25.01
N MET A 275 -1.35 12.90 -24.18
CA MET A 275 -1.10 13.08 -22.74
C MET A 275 -0.87 11.75 -22.02
N HIS A 276 -1.65 10.72 -22.36
CA HIS A 276 -1.46 9.36 -21.84
C HIS A 276 -0.06 8.83 -22.17
N ASN A 277 0.33 8.89 -23.45
CA ASN A 277 1.63 8.39 -23.91
C ASN A 277 2.78 9.19 -23.30
N LEU A 278 2.66 10.52 -23.22
CA LEU A 278 3.66 11.37 -22.57
C LEU A 278 3.84 11.00 -21.11
N ALA A 279 2.74 10.81 -20.37
CA ALA A 279 2.79 10.37 -18.98
C ALA A 279 3.46 8.99 -18.85
N ALA A 280 3.04 8.00 -19.63
CA ALA A 280 3.60 6.65 -19.62
C ALA A 280 5.09 6.60 -19.95
N TYR A 281 5.52 7.28 -21.03
CA TYR A 281 6.93 7.34 -21.41
C TYR A 281 7.78 8.12 -20.38
N SER A 282 7.21 9.16 -19.77
CA SER A 282 7.92 9.90 -18.72
C SER A 282 8.14 9.06 -17.46
N LEU A 283 7.25 8.12 -17.12
CA LEU A 283 7.46 7.18 -16.01
C LEU A 283 8.71 6.33 -16.27
N ALA A 284 8.76 5.68 -17.44
CA ALA A 284 9.91 4.85 -17.82
C ALA A 284 11.21 5.66 -17.88
N GLY A 285 11.16 6.87 -18.46
CA GLY A 285 12.32 7.76 -18.57
C GLY A 285 12.84 8.22 -17.20
N VAL A 286 11.97 8.71 -16.32
CA VAL A 286 12.37 9.21 -14.99
C VAL A 286 12.87 8.06 -14.10
N PHE A 287 12.21 6.89 -14.12
CA PHE A 287 12.74 5.72 -13.41
C PHE A 287 14.13 5.32 -13.95
N GLY A 288 14.29 5.20 -15.28
CA GLY A 288 15.58 4.88 -15.88
C GLY A 288 16.68 5.87 -15.49
N LEU A 289 16.38 7.17 -15.46
CA LEU A 289 17.31 8.21 -15.03
C LEU A 289 17.68 8.08 -13.54
N LEU A 290 16.73 7.76 -12.67
CA LEU A 290 17.01 7.51 -11.24
C LEU A 290 17.88 6.27 -11.05
N MET A 291 17.62 5.20 -11.80
CA MET A 291 18.37 3.94 -11.74
C MET A 291 19.83 4.12 -12.19
N VAL A 292 20.03 4.75 -13.35
CA VAL A 292 21.39 5.07 -13.85
C VAL A 292 22.05 6.10 -12.91
N GLY A 293 21.28 7.09 -12.47
CA GLY A 293 21.68 8.20 -11.60
C GLY A 293 22.07 7.80 -10.17
N ALA A 294 21.73 6.58 -9.74
CA ALA A 294 21.84 6.12 -8.36
C ALA A 294 23.20 6.42 -7.71
N ARG A 295 24.31 6.12 -8.40
CA ARG A 295 25.68 6.33 -7.88
C ARG A 295 26.02 7.78 -7.56
N TRP A 296 25.35 8.74 -8.21
CA TRP A 296 25.57 10.16 -7.99
C TRP A 296 24.59 10.75 -6.97
N ILE A 297 23.40 10.17 -6.87
CA ILE A 297 22.33 10.60 -5.96
C ILE A 297 22.66 10.14 -4.54
N VAL A 298 23.02 8.86 -4.37
CA VAL A 298 23.27 8.20 -3.09
C VAL A 298 24.66 7.52 -3.07
N PRO A 299 25.77 8.28 -3.20
CA PRO A 299 27.11 7.69 -3.33
C PRO A 299 27.55 6.85 -2.13
N GLY A 300 26.97 7.07 -0.94
CA GLY A 300 27.27 6.31 0.28
C GLY A 300 26.48 5.01 0.45
N PHE A 301 25.61 4.64 -0.49
CA PHE A 301 24.87 3.36 -0.42
C PHE A 301 25.79 2.14 -0.63
N PRO A 302 25.38 0.95 -0.14
CA PRO A 302 26.12 -0.30 -0.31
C PRO A 302 26.32 -0.67 -1.79
N ARG A 303 27.41 -1.39 -2.08
CA ARG A 303 27.77 -1.78 -3.47
C ARG A 303 26.71 -2.68 -4.11
N GLU A 304 26.06 -3.49 -3.30
CA GLU A 304 24.99 -4.42 -3.67
C GLU A 304 23.80 -3.66 -4.27
N PHE A 305 23.48 -2.48 -3.75
CA PHE A 305 22.44 -1.61 -4.31
C PHE A 305 22.82 -1.14 -5.71
N PHE A 306 24.06 -0.72 -5.94
CA PHE A 306 24.51 -0.27 -7.27
C PHE A 306 24.55 -1.43 -8.28
N SER A 307 25.04 -2.59 -7.87
CA SER A 307 25.03 -3.80 -8.71
C SER A 307 23.61 -4.18 -9.12
N THR A 308 22.67 -4.14 -8.18
CA THR A 308 21.24 -4.36 -8.45
C THR A 308 20.69 -3.30 -9.40
N SER A 309 21.01 -2.02 -9.17
CA SER A 309 20.57 -0.92 -10.04
C SER A 309 21.03 -1.11 -11.49
N TRP A 310 22.32 -1.43 -11.70
CA TRP A 310 22.86 -1.66 -13.04
C TRP A 310 22.34 -2.94 -13.69
N LEU A 311 22.09 -4.00 -12.91
CA LEU A 311 21.44 -5.20 -13.42
C LEU A 311 20.03 -4.88 -13.92
N LEU A 312 19.23 -4.14 -13.14
CA LEU A 312 17.87 -3.75 -13.54
C LEU A 312 17.88 -2.81 -14.76
N VAL A 313 18.86 -1.90 -14.88
CA VAL A 313 19.07 -1.09 -16.09
C VAL A 313 19.41 -1.96 -17.30
N ALA A 314 20.30 -2.95 -17.14
CA ALA A 314 20.67 -3.86 -18.22
C ALA A 314 19.47 -4.72 -18.68
N LEU A 315 18.67 -5.21 -17.74
CA LEU A 315 17.42 -5.93 -18.04
C LEU A 315 16.41 -5.04 -18.76
N LEU A 316 16.24 -3.79 -18.32
CA LEU A 316 15.37 -2.83 -19.00
C LEU A 316 15.84 -2.58 -20.44
N ALA A 317 17.13 -2.32 -20.63
CA ALA A 317 17.71 -2.14 -21.96
C ALA A 317 17.55 -3.39 -22.85
N LEU A 318 17.77 -4.58 -22.29
CA LEU A 318 17.56 -5.84 -23.00
C LEU A 318 16.10 -6.02 -23.43
N THR A 319 15.14 -5.73 -22.55
CA THR A 319 13.71 -5.82 -22.88
C THR A 319 13.32 -4.83 -23.97
N LEU A 320 13.90 -3.62 -23.96
CA LEU A 320 13.69 -2.61 -25.00
C LEU A 320 14.25 -3.07 -26.36
N VAL A 321 15.46 -3.63 -26.39
CA VAL A 321 16.07 -4.19 -27.60
C VAL A 321 15.25 -5.38 -28.11
N ALA A 322 14.82 -6.28 -27.23
CA ALA A 322 14.00 -7.42 -27.61
C ALA A 322 12.65 -6.99 -28.20
N ALA A 323 12.03 -5.94 -27.65
CA ALA A 323 10.81 -5.36 -28.20
C ALA A 323 11.05 -4.71 -29.57
N ALA A 324 12.15 -3.95 -29.74
CA ALA A 324 12.53 -3.36 -31.02
C ALA A 324 12.80 -4.42 -32.13
N LEU A 325 13.28 -5.61 -31.74
CA LEU A 325 13.48 -6.75 -32.63
C LEU A 325 12.22 -7.61 -32.85
N GLY A 326 11.07 -7.20 -32.30
CA GLY A 326 9.81 -7.95 -32.42
C GLY A 326 9.79 -9.27 -31.65
N ARG A 327 10.71 -9.49 -30.70
CA ARG A 327 10.77 -10.71 -29.87
C ARG A 327 9.87 -10.63 -28.64
N VAL A 328 9.57 -9.42 -28.18
CA VAL A 328 8.68 -9.14 -27.06
C VAL A 328 7.62 -8.16 -27.55
N ASN A 329 6.34 -8.43 -27.26
CA ASN A 329 5.26 -7.52 -27.63
C ASN A 329 5.20 -6.33 -26.67
N THR A 330 4.37 -5.33 -26.99
CA THR A 330 4.21 -4.11 -26.19
C THR A 330 3.87 -4.39 -24.73
N VAL A 331 3.00 -5.38 -24.49
CA VAL A 331 2.59 -5.77 -23.13
C VAL A 331 3.75 -6.31 -22.33
N GLY A 332 4.56 -7.20 -22.92
CA GLY A 332 5.75 -7.74 -22.28
C GLY A 332 6.75 -6.65 -21.91
N LEU A 333 6.96 -5.66 -22.80
CA LEU A 333 7.81 -4.50 -22.53
C LEU A 333 7.27 -3.66 -21.38
N GLU A 334 5.98 -3.30 -21.40
CA GLU A 334 5.36 -2.45 -20.37
C GLU A 334 5.35 -3.16 -19.01
N VAL A 335 4.96 -4.43 -18.95
CA VAL A 335 4.96 -5.23 -17.71
C VAL A 335 6.38 -5.36 -17.15
N ALA A 336 7.39 -5.63 -18.00
CA ALA A 336 8.78 -5.69 -17.57
C ALA A 336 9.25 -4.33 -17.03
N ALA A 337 8.96 -3.22 -17.73
CA ALA A 337 9.35 -1.89 -17.27
C ALA A 337 8.71 -1.53 -15.91
N PHE A 338 7.42 -1.80 -15.72
CA PHE A 338 6.74 -1.60 -14.44
C PHE A 338 7.33 -2.49 -13.33
N GLY A 339 7.50 -3.79 -13.59
CA GLY A 339 8.04 -4.72 -12.61
C GLY A 339 9.47 -4.38 -12.17
N LEU A 340 10.34 -4.04 -13.13
CA LEU A 340 11.72 -3.61 -12.86
C LEU A 340 11.75 -2.28 -12.10
N GLY A 341 10.91 -1.32 -12.47
CA GLY A 341 10.78 -0.03 -11.77
C GLY A 341 10.31 -0.18 -10.32
N ILE A 342 9.28 -0.99 -10.08
CA ILE A 342 8.79 -1.30 -8.72
C ILE A 342 9.87 -2.02 -7.90
N THR A 343 10.59 -2.96 -8.51
CA THR A 343 11.69 -3.68 -7.85
C THR A 343 12.78 -2.71 -7.41
N TRP A 344 13.20 -1.81 -8.32
CA TRP A 344 14.21 -0.80 -7.99
C TRP A 344 13.73 0.16 -6.91
N LEU A 345 12.49 0.68 -7.03
CA LEU A 345 11.91 1.59 -6.04
C LEU A 345 11.88 0.94 -4.65
N THR A 346 11.45 -0.33 -4.57
CA THR A 346 11.42 -1.07 -3.31
C THR A 346 12.82 -1.21 -2.70
N GLY A 347 13.84 -1.53 -3.50
CA GLY A 347 15.23 -1.58 -3.04
C GLY A 347 15.79 -0.22 -2.60
N PHE A 348 15.47 0.85 -3.34
CA PHE A 348 15.90 2.21 -3.03
C PHE A 348 15.29 2.70 -1.72
N VAL A 349 14.00 2.45 -1.54
CA VAL A 349 13.25 2.78 -0.32
C VAL A 349 13.71 1.94 0.85
N GLY A 350 13.96 0.66 0.60
CA GLY A 350 14.53 -0.25 1.57
C GLY A 350 15.85 0.29 2.12
N THR A 351 16.82 0.48 1.24
CA THR A 351 18.16 0.92 1.60
C THR A 351 18.12 2.29 2.30
N THR A 352 17.27 3.21 1.85
CA THR A 352 17.10 4.53 2.48
C THR A 352 16.60 4.42 3.92
N GLU A 353 15.54 3.64 4.16
CA GLU A 353 14.95 3.51 5.50
C GLU A 353 15.91 2.81 6.47
N ASP A 354 16.62 1.76 6.03
CA ASP A 354 17.59 1.06 6.89
C ASP A 354 18.78 1.95 7.21
N THR A 355 19.35 2.64 6.21
CA THR A 355 20.46 3.56 6.43
C THR A 355 20.05 4.71 7.37
N ALA A 356 18.85 5.26 7.21
CA ALA A 356 18.36 6.32 8.10
C ALA A 356 18.23 5.84 9.56
N LYS A 357 17.76 4.60 9.78
CA LYS A 357 17.67 3.99 11.12
C LYS A 357 19.03 3.71 11.73
N GLU A 358 20.00 3.30 10.94
CA GLU A 358 21.38 3.08 11.41
C GLU A 358 22.06 4.40 11.81
N LEU A 359 21.81 5.47 11.05
CA LEU A 359 22.39 6.80 11.31
C LEU A 359 21.77 7.50 12.51
N GLU A 360 20.45 7.40 12.68
CA GLU A 360 19.72 8.04 13.78
C GLU A 360 18.70 7.08 14.41
N PRO A 361 19.13 6.09 15.21
CA PRO A 361 18.22 5.13 15.85
C PRO A 361 17.16 5.81 16.72
N ASP A 362 17.57 6.79 17.53
CA ASP A 362 16.71 7.55 18.44
C ASP A 362 15.64 8.38 17.71
N ALA A 363 15.79 8.57 16.42
CA ALA A 363 14.85 9.35 15.62
C ALA A 363 13.67 8.48 15.10
N PHE A 364 13.67 7.17 15.36
CA PHE A 364 12.56 6.26 15.08
C PHE A 364 11.97 5.77 16.41
N PRO A 365 10.71 6.10 16.73
CA PRO A 365 10.05 5.56 17.90
C PRO A 365 9.96 4.03 17.78
N GLU A 366 10.62 3.32 18.70
CA GLU A 366 10.54 1.85 18.84
C GLU A 366 9.18 1.38 19.39
#